data_AF-A0A961VBF6-F1
#
_entry.id   AF-A0A961VBF6-F1
#
_cell.length_a   1.000
_cell.length_b   1.000
_cell.length_c   1.000
_cell.angle_alpha   90.00
_cell.angle_beta   90.00
_cell.angle_gamma   90.00
#
_symmetry.space_group_name_H-M   'P 1'
#
loop_
_entity.id
_entity.type
_entity.pdbx_description
1 polymer ?
#
loop_
_entity_poly.entity_id
_entity_poly.type
_entity_poly.pdbx_seq_one_letter_code
_entity_poly.pdbx_strand_id
1 'polypeptide(L)'
;MLDWFAGIPGGIGSIIVAALTAYFTATMKIRAEKSKLDEAWKSTVLEKYTASFDEFQKFAQQFAIGIVFFEDPARDGHHQKIFVPKNFNLTIGRSEENDIQSADQTVSRLHALLSSDDARVYVEDLFATNPTRINDRPIAGRTPLKDNDVIMIGAVTLKFKTLAGWQGRTV
;
A
#
# COMPACT_ATOMS: atom_id res chain seq x y z
N MET A 1 -0.36 14.21 -17.83
CA MET A 1 -0.05 12.82 -17.43
C MET A 1 -1.05 12.27 -16.39
N LEU A 2 -2.28 12.81 -16.31
CA LEU A 2 -3.29 12.40 -15.32
C LEU A 2 -4.67 12.02 -15.93
N ASP A 3 -4.89 12.21 -17.23
CA ASP A 3 -6.19 11.91 -17.88
C ASP A 3 -6.38 10.44 -18.29
N TRP A 4 -5.39 9.57 -18.07
CA TRP A 4 -5.41 8.20 -18.56
C TRP A 4 -6.29 7.24 -17.73
N PHE A 5 -6.71 7.66 -16.52
CA PHE A 5 -7.51 6.84 -15.61
C PHE A 5 -9.04 7.03 -15.77
N ALA A 6 -9.47 7.96 -16.64
CA ALA A 6 -10.88 8.34 -16.77
C ALA A 6 -11.80 7.25 -17.36
N GLY A 7 -11.24 6.19 -17.97
CA GLY A 7 -11.99 5.10 -18.62
C GLY A 7 -12.03 3.78 -17.85
N ILE A 8 -11.33 3.65 -16.71
CA ILE A 8 -11.35 2.43 -15.91
C ILE A 8 -12.52 2.55 -14.92
N PRO A 9 -13.61 1.78 -15.05
CA PRO A 9 -14.72 1.84 -14.11
C PRO A 9 -14.19 1.63 -12.69
N GLY A 10 -14.52 2.55 -11.79
CA GLY A 10 -14.01 2.61 -10.42
C GLY A 10 -14.08 1.26 -9.73
N GLY A 11 -12.94 0.61 -9.61
CA GLY A 11 -12.81 -0.74 -9.10
C GLY A 11 -11.41 -1.29 -9.31
N ILE A 12 -11.03 -2.24 -8.45
CA ILE A 12 -9.97 -3.27 -8.52
C ILE A 12 -8.85 -3.08 -9.55
N GLY A 13 -9.22 -3.05 -10.83
CA GLY A 13 -8.30 -2.90 -11.95
C GLY A 13 -7.47 -1.62 -11.88
N SER A 14 -8.02 -0.50 -11.43
CA SER A 14 -7.26 0.77 -11.37
C SER A 14 -6.13 0.75 -10.35
N ILE A 15 -6.35 0.12 -9.19
CA ILE A 15 -5.37 0.09 -8.08
C ILE A 15 -4.28 -0.92 -8.37
N ILE A 16 -4.62 -2.11 -8.88
CA ILE A 16 -3.61 -3.12 -9.16
C ILE A 16 -2.84 -2.80 -10.45
N VAL A 17 -3.46 -2.20 -11.48
CA VAL A 17 -2.72 -1.67 -12.63
C VAL A 17 -1.77 -0.56 -12.19
N ALA A 18 -2.17 0.32 -11.27
CA ALA A 18 -1.28 1.31 -10.69
C ALA A 18 -0.15 0.66 -9.86
N ALA A 19 -0.44 -0.41 -9.10
CA ALA A 19 0.55 -1.13 -8.31
C ALA A 19 1.56 -1.89 -9.16
N LEU A 20 1.11 -2.57 -10.22
CA LEU A 20 2.00 -3.19 -11.21
C LEU A 20 2.79 -2.12 -11.94
N THR A 21 2.16 -1.04 -12.39
CA THR A 21 2.86 0.07 -13.04
C THR A 21 3.91 0.69 -12.12
N ALA A 22 3.62 0.89 -10.84
CA ALA A 22 4.56 1.39 -9.86
C ALA A 22 5.69 0.39 -9.58
N TYR A 23 5.37 -0.90 -9.41
CA TYR A 23 6.34 -1.98 -9.22
C TYR A 23 7.28 -2.09 -10.43
N PHE A 24 6.76 -2.13 -11.65
CA PHE A 24 7.54 -2.16 -12.88
C PHE A 24 8.32 -0.85 -13.09
N THR A 25 7.76 0.30 -12.74
CA THR A 25 8.48 1.59 -12.81
C THR A 25 9.65 1.64 -11.82
N ALA A 26 9.46 1.11 -10.61
CA ALA A 26 10.47 1.05 -9.56
C ALA A 26 11.56 0.01 -9.87
N THR A 27 11.20 -1.15 -10.40
CA THR A 27 12.12 -2.24 -10.71
C THR A 27 12.82 -2.09 -12.08
N MET A 28 12.19 -1.48 -13.09
CA MET A 28 12.78 -1.27 -14.43
C MET A 28 13.61 0.01 -14.55
N LYS A 29 13.96 0.66 -13.42
CA LYS A 29 14.87 1.81 -13.40
C LYS A 29 16.32 1.48 -13.80
N ILE A 30 16.62 0.26 -14.26
CA ILE A 30 17.99 -0.22 -14.56
C ILE A 30 18.32 -0.38 -16.05
N ARG A 31 17.37 -0.48 -17.01
CA ARG A 31 17.73 -0.46 -18.45
C ARG A 31 16.74 0.31 -19.31
N ALA A 32 17.33 1.14 -20.17
CA ALA A 32 16.69 2.13 -21.02
C ALA A 32 15.79 1.51 -22.11
N GLU A 33 14.51 1.31 -21.83
CA GLU A 33 13.48 1.07 -22.87
C GLU A 33 12.06 1.50 -22.41
N LYS A 34 12.01 2.50 -21.53
CA LYS A 34 10.81 2.98 -20.80
C LYS A 34 9.59 3.38 -21.66
N SER A 35 9.78 3.79 -22.91
CA SER A 35 8.68 4.33 -23.74
C SER A 35 7.99 3.27 -24.61
N LYS A 36 8.72 2.22 -25.03
CA LYS A 36 8.15 1.14 -25.86
C LYS A 36 7.45 0.08 -25.02
N LEU A 37 7.94 -0.11 -23.79
CA LEU A 37 7.36 -1.01 -22.77
C LEU A 37 6.14 -0.41 -22.05
N ASP A 38 5.77 0.85 -22.29
CA ASP A 38 4.61 1.42 -21.61
C ASP A 38 3.34 0.99 -22.37
N GLU A 39 3.18 1.38 -23.64
CA GLU A 39 1.94 1.16 -24.39
C GLU A 39 1.70 -0.30 -24.81
N ALA A 40 2.73 -1.01 -25.30
CA ALA A 40 2.57 -2.39 -25.76
C ALA A 40 2.31 -3.36 -24.60
N TRP A 41 2.93 -3.12 -23.45
CA TRP A 41 2.69 -3.93 -22.25
C TRP A 41 1.36 -3.55 -21.59
N LYS A 42 0.97 -2.27 -21.57
CA LYS A 42 -0.36 -1.83 -21.09
C LYS A 42 -1.50 -2.53 -21.81
N SER A 43 -1.48 -2.58 -23.15
CA SER A 43 -2.54 -3.27 -23.92
C SER A 43 -2.47 -4.79 -23.74
N THR A 44 -1.27 -5.36 -23.70
CA THR A 44 -1.08 -6.81 -23.45
C THR A 44 -1.59 -7.20 -22.06
N VAL A 45 -1.39 -6.36 -21.05
CA VAL A 45 -1.91 -6.55 -19.69
C VAL A 45 -3.42 -6.30 -19.68
N LEU A 46 -3.93 -5.23 -20.27
CA LEU A 46 -5.38 -5.00 -20.28
C LEU A 46 -6.16 -6.11 -20.99
N GLU A 47 -5.64 -6.65 -22.11
CA GLU A 47 -6.24 -7.78 -22.85
C GLU A 47 -6.07 -9.13 -22.14
N LYS A 48 -4.90 -9.45 -21.57
CA LYS A 48 -4.73 -10.71 -20.82
C LYS A 48 -5.52 -10.72 -19.50
N TYR A 49 -5.78 -9.56 -18.91
CA TYR A 49 -6.29 -9.44 -17.54
C TYR A 49 -7.79 -9.13 -17.46
N THR A 50 -8.48 -9.10 -18.60
CA THR A 50 -9.95 -9.11 -18.66
C THR A 50 -10.54 -10.52 -18.53
N ALA A 51 -9.72 -11.57 -18.45
CA ALA A 51 -10.16 -12.96 -18.52
C ALA A 51 -10.62 -13.59 -17.17
N SER A 52 -9.96 -13.33 -16.03
CA SER A 52 -10.49 -13.70 -14.70
C SER A 52 -9.81 -12.95 -13.53
N PHE A 53 -10.60 -12.57 -12.52
CA PHE A 53 -10.12 -11.91 -11.29
C PHE A 53 -9.15 -12.80 -10.49
N ASP A 54 -9.36 -14.11 -10.50
CA ASP A 54 -8.55 -15.07 -9.74
C ASP A 54 -7.12 -15.21 -10.29
N GLU A 55 -6.95 -15.20 -11.61
CA GLU A 55 -5.62 -15.25 -12.24
C GLU A 55 -4.82 -13.98 -11.98
N PHE A 56 -5.51 -12.84 -11.96
CA PHE A 56 -4.91 -11.57 -11.61
C PHE A 56 -4.45 -11.50 -10.15
N GLN A 57 -5.31 -11.97 -9.25
CA GLN A 57 -4.99 -12.03 -7.83
C GLN A 57 -3.77 -12.92 -7.58
N LYS A 58 -3.68 -14.08 -8.25
CA LYS A 58 -2.51 -14.97 -8.21
C LYS A 58 -1.24 -14.28 -8.73
N PHE A 59 -1.32 -13.49 -9.80
CA PHE A 59 -0.17 -12.75 -10.33
C PHE A 59 0.27 -11.63 -9.39
N ALA A 60 -0.66 -10.80 -8.89
CA ALA A 60 -0.34 -9.71 -7.96
C ALA A 60 0.29 -10.22 -6.65
N GLN A 61 -0.15 -11.38 -6.17
CA GLN A 61 0.44 -12.07 -5.01
C GLN A 61 1.92 -12.48 -5.22
N GLN A 62 2.40 -12.55 -6.46
CA GLN A 62 3.83 -12.79 -6.72
C GLN A 62 4.68 -11.60 -6.27
N PHE A 63 4.12 -10.39 -6.32
CA PHE A 63 4.84 -9.13 -6.13
C PHE A 63 4.48 -8.39 -4.84
N ALA A 64 3.36 -8.76 -4.20
CA ALA A 64 2.92 -8.13 -2.96
C ALA A 64 2.17 -9.06 -2.02
N ILE A 65 2.03 -8.57 -0.79
CA ILE A 65 1.43 -9.30 0.33
C ILE A 65 0.05 -8.74 0.65
N GLY A 66 -0.12 -7.42 0.52
CA GLY A 66 -1.40 -6.77 0.83
C GLY A 66 -1.50 -5.30 0.43
N ILE A 67 -2.57 -4.69 0.88
CA ILE A 67 -2.89 -3.27 0.74
C ILE A 67 -3.13 -2.73 2.14
N VAL A 68 -2.60 -1.54 2.41
CA VAL A 68 -2.93 -0.73 3.58
C VAL A 68 -3.78 0.44 3.14
N PHE A 69 -4.92 0.61 3.81
CA PHE A 69 -5.78 1.78 3.67
C PHE A 69 -5.39 2.75 4.79
N PHE A 70 -4.76 3.85 4.42
CA PHE A 70 -4.32 4.88 5.35
C PHE A 70 -5.34 6.01 5.37
N GLU A 71 -5.71 6.47 6.55
CA GLU A 71 -6.66 7.55 6.79
C GLU A 71 -6.07 8.53 7.80
N ASP A 72 -5.88 9.78 7.37
CA ASP A 72 -5.41 10.87 8.21
C ASP A 72 -6.53 11.90 8.43
N PRO A 73 -7.15 11.93 9.62
CA PRO A 73 -8.24 12.86 9.91
C PRO A 73 -7.78 14.32 9.91
N ALA A 74 -6.49 14.60 10.16
CA ALA A 74 -5.96 15.97 10.15
C ALA A 74 -5.86 16.57 8.73
N ARG A 75 -6.05 15.75 7.68
CA ARG A 75 -6.09 16.16 6.27
C ARG A 75 -7.49 15.97 5.67
N ASP A 76 -8.53 16.40 6.38
CA ASP A 76 -9.93 16.26 5.95
C ASP A 76 -10.32 14.80 5.63
N GLY A 77 -9.82 13.86 6.43
CA GLY A 77 -10.03 12.43 6.22
C GLY A 77 -9.32 11.89 4.97
N HIS A 78 -8.17 12.47 4.57
CA HIS A 78 -7.43 12.02 3.39
C HIS A 78 -7.16 10.50 3.44
N HIS A 79 -7.72 9.78 2.47
CA HIS A 79 -7.55 8.35 2.31
C HIS A 79 -6.53 8.03 1.23
N GLN A 80 -5.52 7.23 1.58
CA GLN A 80 -4.53 6.70 0.63
C GLN A 80 -4.53 5.17 0.66
N LYS A 81 -4.43 4.56 -0.52
CA LYS A 81 -4.21 3.10 -0.64
C LYS A 81 -2.74 2.86 -0.92
N ILE A 82 -2.09 2.13 -0.03
CA ILE A 82 -0.67 1.81 -0.08
C ILE A 82 -0.56 0.33 -0.44
N PHE A 83 0.11 0.05 -1.55
CA PHE A 83 0.44 -1.32 -1.92
C PHE A 83 1.67 -1.76 -1.11
N VAL A 84 1.63 -2.97 -0.55
CA VAL A 84 2.73 -3.51 0.24
C VAL A 84 3.44 -4.61 -0.54
N PRO A 85 4.54 -4.29 -1.26
CA PRO A 85 5.34 -5.28 -1.96
C PRO A 85 6.09 -6.18 -0.97
N LYS A 86 6.72 -7.24 -1.48
CA LYS A 86 7.66 -8.05 -0.71
C LYS A 86 8.95 -7.29 -0.43
N ASN A 87 9.61 -7.59 0.69
CA ASN A 87 10.91 -7.03 1.07
C ASN A 87 10.96 -5.50 1.01
N PHE A 88 9.95 -4.86 1.60
CA PHE A 88 9.72 -3.43 1.54
C PHE A 88 9.74 -2.79 2.92
N ASN A 89 10.10 -1.52 2.98
CA ASN A 89 10.09 -0.70 4.20
C ASN A 89 9.49 0.67 3.87
N LEU A 90 8.64 1.16 4.76
CA LEU A 90 7.98 2.46 4.66
C LEU A 90 7.85 3.09 6.03
N THR A 91 8.31 4.32 6.15
CA THR A 91 8.26 5.12 7.38
C THR A 91 7.01 5.98 7.41
N ILE A 92 6.43 6.11 8.61
CA ILE A 92 5.24 6.93 8.86
C ILE A 92 5.53 7.85 10.03
N GLY A 93 5.22 9.13 9.85
CA GLY A 93 5.37 10.12 10.92
C GLY A 93 4.97 11.51 10.48
N ARG A 94 5.04 12.48 11.40
CA ARG A 94 4.69 13.88 11.12
C ARG A 94 5.77 14.64 10.34
N SER A 95 7.02 14.17 10.38
CA SER A 95 8.12 14.78 9.61
C SER A 95 7.89 14.58 8.11
N GLU A 96 8.26 15.57 7.30
CA GLU A 96 8.25 15.47 5.82
C GLU A 96 9.30 14.50 5.28
N GLU A 97 10.25 14.08 6.12
CA GLU A 97 11.27 13.07 5.79
C GLU A 97 10.72 11.64 5.74
N ASN A 98 9.52 11.41 6.28
CA ASN A 98 8.89 10.08 6.19
C ASN A 98 8.30 9.85 4.81
N ASP A 99 8.30 8.58 4.39
CA ASP A 99 7.64 8.15 3.17
C ASP A 99 6.13 8.50 3.17
N ILE A 100 5.50 8.41 4.35
CA ILE A 100 4.14 8.91 4.59
C ILE A 100 4.17 9.94 5.70
N GLN A 101 4.00 11.19 5.28
CA GLN A 101 3.82 12.31 6.17
C GLN A 101 2.36 12.42 6.63
N SER A 102 2.14 12.37 7.94
CA SER A 102 0.88 12.76 8.56
C SER A 102 0.87 14.25 8.96
N ALA A 103 -0.29 14.90 8.90
CA ALA A 103 -0.47 16.25 9.47
C ALA A 103 -0.87 16.23 10.95
N ASP A 104 -1.19 15.06 11.50
CA ASP A 104 -1.76 14.94 12.84
C ASP A 104 -0.72 15.20 13.94
N GLN A 105 -1.07 16.06 14.91
CA GLN A 105 -0.15 16.48 15.99
C GLN A 105 0.11 15.38 17.04
N THR A 106 -0.77 14.39 17.14
CA THR A 106 -0.61 13.23 18.01
C THR A 106 0.36 12.19 17.44
N VAL A 107 0.77 12.35 16.18
CA VAL A 107 1.78 11.52 15.53
C VAL A 107 3.19 12.11 15.76
N SER A 108 4.09 11.28 16.31
CA SER A 108 5.51 11.61 16.45
C SER A 108 6.19 11.89 15.10
N ARG A 109 7.31 12.64 15.12
CA ARG A 109 8.04 13.01 13.90
C ARG A 109 8.44 11.79 13.07
N LEU A 110 8.93 10.76 13.72
CA LEU A 110 9.13 9.40 13.21
C LEU A 110 8.34 8.51 14.18
N HIS A 111 7.31 7.82 13.69
CA HIS A 111 6.37 7.13 14.58
C HIS A 111 6.41 5.62 14.38
N ALA A 112 6.25 5.16 13.15
CA ALA A 112 6.15 3.73 12.87
C ALA A 112 6.87 3.34 11.58
N LEU A 113 7.31 2.09 11.54
CA LEU A 113 7.84 1.43 10.36
C LEU A 113 6.85 0.34 9.93
N LEU A 114 6.34 0.45 8.70
CA LEU A 114 5.66 -0.63 8.00
C LEU A 114 6.70 -1.38 7.17
N SER A 115 6.90 -2.67 7.45
CA SER A 115 7.86 -3.50 6.72
C SER A 115 7.24 -4.79 6.22
N SER A 116 7.87 -5.42 5.24
CA SER A 116 7.49 -6.74 4.76
C SER A 116 8.70 -7.61 4.49
N ASP A 117 8.52 -8.92 4.62
CA ASP A 117 9.43 -9.93 4.08
C ASP A 117 8.80 -10.56 2.82
N ASP A 118 9.16 -11.80 2.48
CA ASP A 118 8.59 -12.52 1.33
C ASP A 118 7.13 -12.95 1.51
N ALA A 119 6.61 -12.95 2.75
CA ALA A 119 5.33 -13.57 3.09
C ALA A 119 4.43 -12.74 4.02
N ARG A 120 5.01 -11.89 4.87
CA ARG A 120 4.29 -11.19 5.96
C ARG A 120 4.58 -9.71 5.94
N VAL A 121 3.60 -8.96 6.43
CA VAL A 121 3.71 -7.53 6.72
C VAL A 121 3.80 -7.35 8.23
N TYR A 122 4.58 -6.37 8.65
CA TYR A 122 4.86 -6.06 10.03
C TYR A 122 4.72 -4.56 10.25
N VAL A 123 4.34 -4.20 11.47
CA VAL A 123 4.44 -2.83 11.97
C VAL A 123 5.35 -2.81 13.19
N GLU A 124 6.14 -1.76 13.33
CA GLU A 124 7.02 -1.51 14.47
C GLU A 124 6.85 -0.08 14.94
N ASP A 125 6.74 0.11 16.25
CA ASP A 125 6.75 1.42 16.91
C ASP A 125 8.19 1.92 17.02
N LEU A 126 8.46 3.15 16.60
CA LEU A 126 9.78 3.77 16.60
C LEU A 126 9.95 4.75 17.77
N PHE A 127 9.64 4.28 18.98
CA PHE A 127 9.69 5.06 20.23
C PHE A 127 8.77 6.28 20.19
N ALA A 128 7.56 6.08 19.68
CA ALA A 128 6.58 7.14 19.56
C ALA A 128 6.08 7.61 20.93
N THR A 129 5.66 8.87 20.99
CA THR A 129 5.10 9.47 22.22
C THR A 129 3.75 8.85 22.56
N ASN A 130 2.91 8.65 21.54
CA ASN A 130 1.68 7.87 21.64
C ASN A 130 1.97 6.49 21.02
N PRO A 131 1.68 5.39 21.71
CA PRO A 131 2.07 4.07 21.24
C PRO A 131 1.30 3.68 19.98
N THR A 132 1.98 2.99 19.07
CA THR A 132 1.33 2.27 17.98
C THR A 132 0.47 1.15 18.54
N ARG A 133 -0.78 1.04 18.08
CA ARG A 133 -1.74 0.02 18.53
C ARG A 133 -2.23 -0.81 17.36
N ILE A 134 -2.47 -2.10 17.58
CA ILE A 134 -3.20 -2.97 16.66
C ILE A 134 -4.49 -3.40 17.36
N ASN A 135 -5.64 -3.16 16.72
CA ASN A 135 -6.97 -3.49 17.25
C ASN A 135 -7.11 -3.03 18.70
N ASP A 136 -6.84 -1.75 18.93
CA ASP A 136 -6.87 -1.08 20.24
C ASP A 136 -5.85 -1.56 21.29
N ARG A 137 -4.91 -2.42 20.95
CA ARG A 137 -3.89 -2.91 21.89
C ARG A 137 -2.51 -2.40 21.51
N PRO A 138 -1.74 -1.81 22.44
CA PRO A 138 -0.38 -1.37 22.14
C PRO A 138 0.48 -2.56 21.73
N ILE A 139 1.35 -2.34 20.75
CA ILE A 139 2.32 -3.35 20.30
C ILE A 139 3.62 -3.24 21.09
N ALA A 140 4.42 -4.31 21.06
CA ALA A 140 5.76 -4.33 21.62
C ALA A 140 6.73 -4.84 20.56
N GLY A 141 7.59 -3.95 20.06
CA GLY A 141 8.52 -4.24 18.97
C GLY A 141 7.83 -4.59 17.65
N ARG A 142 8.59 -5.20 16.74
CA ARG A 142 8.12 -5.60 15.40
C ARG A 142 7.03 -6.67 15.48
N THR A 143 5.82 -6.31 15.09
CA THR A 143 4.61 -7.14 15.22
C THR A 143 4.02 -7.49 13.85
N PRO A 144 3.79 -8.78 13.54
CA PRO A 144 3.19 -9.18 12.26
C PRO A 144 1.70 -8.80 12.19
N LEU A 145 1.27 -8.31 11.03
CA LEU A 145 -0.12 -7.97 10.74
C LEU A 145 -0.90 -9.17 10.20
N LYS A 146 -2.20 -9.22 10.53
CA LYS A 146 -3.18 -10.17 10.03
C LYS A 146 -4.24 -9.47 9.19
N ASP A 147 -4.90 -10.22 8.31
CA ASP A 147 -5.98 -9.67 7.50
C ASP A 147 -7.05 -8.98 8.37
N ASN A 148 -7.43 -7.76 8.02
CA ASN A 148 -8.34 -6.87 8.74
C ASN A 148 -7.79 -6.19 9.99
N ASP A 149 -6.51 -6.36 10.32
CA ASP A 149 -5.93 -5.59 11.43
C ASP A 149 -6.05 -4.10 11.17
N VAL A 150 -6.47 -3.38 12.20
CA VAL A 150 -6.52 -1.92 12.24
C VAL A 150 -5.37 -1.45 13.11
N ILE A 151 -4.44 -0.74 12.51
CA ILE A 151 -3.31 -0.12 13.18
C ILE A 151 -3.68 1.34 13.45
N MET A 152 -3.46 1.79 14.69
CA MET A 152 -3.67 3.17 15.10
C MET A 152 -2.33 3.79 15.50
N ILE A 153 -2.07 4.98 14.97
CA ILE A 153 -0.86 5.78 15.18
C ILE A 153 -1.34 7.19 15.51
N GLY A 154 -1.39 7.54 16.79
CA GLY A 154 -2.13 8.74 17.20
C GLY A 154 -3.61 8.62 16.80
N ALA A 155 -4.15 9.64 16.10
CA ALA A 155 -5.49 9.60 15.51
C ALA A 155 -5.53 9.07 14.06
N VAL A 156 -4.38 8.77 13.45
CA VAL A 156 -4.29 8.18 12.12
C VAL A 156 -4.61 6.69 12.18
N THR A 157 -5.37 6.21 11.19
CA THR A 157 -5.77 4.80 11.09
C THR A 157 -5.22 4.15 9.82
N LEU A 158 -4.65 2.96 9.96
CA LEU A 158 -4.20 2.11 8.87
C LEU A 158 -4.95 0.78 8.93
N LYS A 159 -5.73 0.43 7.91
CA LYS A 159 -6.38 -0.89 7.82
C LYS A 159 -5.61 -1.78 6.87
N PHE A 160 -5.19 -2.95 7.35
CA PHE A 160 -4.48 -3.92 6.53
C PHE A 160 -5.43 -4.95 5.91
N LYS A 161 -5.23 -5.22 4.61
CA LYS A 161 -5.87 -6.30 3.88
C LYS A 161 -4.82 -7.09 3.12
N THR A 162 -4.81 -8.40 3.31
CA THR A 162 -4.02 -9.32 2.50
C THR A 162 -4.55 -9.34 1.07
N LEU A 163 -3.67 -9.56 0.08
CA LEU A 163 -4.11 -9.73 -1.30
C LEU A 163 -4.96 -11.00 -1.47
N ALA A 164 -4.80 -12.00 -0.61
CA ALA A 164 -5.66 -13.19 -0.61
C ALA A 164 -7.08 -12.91 -0.08
N GLY A 165 -7.21 -12.03 0.92
CA GLY A 165 -8.49 -11.65 1.53
C GLY A 165 -9.19 -10.48 0.84
N TRP A 166 -8.56 -9.80 -0.12
CA TRP A 166 -9.16 -8.68 -0.83
C TRP A 166 -9.95 -9.13 -2.06
N GLN A 167 -11.27 -9.16 -1.91
CA GLN A 167 -12.23 -9.44 -2.99
C GLN A 167 -12.57 -8.20 -3.84
N GLY A 168 -11.79 -7.13 -3.69
CA GLY A 168 -11.88 -6.00 -4.60
C GLY A 168 -13.10 -5.07 -4.44
N ARG A 169 -13.90 -5.25 -3.39
CA ARG A 169 -14.93 -4.30 -3.02
C ARG A 169 -14.30 -3.04 -2.44
N THR A 170 -14.76 -1.88 -2.88
CA THR A 170 -14.53 -0.60 -2.23
C THR A 170 -15.05 -0.70 -0.80
N VAL A 171 -14.16 -0.53 0.17
CA VAL A 171 -14.54 -0.10 1.51
C VAL A 171 -14.69 1.40 1.45
#